data_AF-A0A9W9RYY8-F1
#
_entry.id   AF-A0A9W9RYY8-F1
#
_cell.length_a   1.000
_cell.length_b   1.000
_cell.length_c   1.000
_cell.angle_alpha   90.00
_cell.angle_beta   90.00
_cell.angle_gamma   90.00
#
_symmetry.space_group_name_H-M   'P 1'
#
loop_
_entity.id
_entity.type
_entity.pdbx_description
1 polymer ?
#
loop_
_entity_poly.entity_id
_entity_poly.type
_entity_poly.pdbx_seq_one_letter_code
_entity_poly.pdbx_strand_id
1 'polypeptide(L)'
;MSTHQQERVNTFNRLPRPAFDDLGCPNHYHFSVQSLPFVPGDAVFMLNPINGHEHTEGRTRIASLPPDQQAKIIVPLLLYSFNNRFDNPGFIHQMHESMHPWAPWSWSTTDPVLADAVSARLRAIGVREELCQVEVSDPDTVDMIEERWTVMERQLAAAIPFFPDDFAGHVDKSCNSCGFTPSLDVSLMRCSRCKQAYYCSKDCQMEDWKTHKKNCPWPDP
;
A
#
# COMPACT_ATOMS: atom_id res chain seq x y z
N MET A 1 14.86 -7.97 -8.51
CA MET A 1 13.62 -7.19 -8.68
C MET A 1 13.08 -7.49 -10.07
N SER A 2 11.79 -7.79 -10.19
CA SER A 2 11.16 -8.18 -11.45
C SER A 2 10.89 -6.98 -12.37
N THR A 3 10.69 -7.21 -13.68
CA THR A 3 10.37 -6.15 -14.65
C THR A 3 9.10 -5.40 -14.27
N HIS A 4 8.05 -6.11 -13.87
CA HIS A 4 6.82 -5.50 -13.36
C HIS A 4 7.03 -4.58 -12.14
N GLN A 5 7.91 -4.96 -11.20
CA GLN A 5 8.27 -4.08 -10.07
C GLN A 5 9.00 -2.83 -10.57
N GLN A 6 9.93 -2.98 -11.49
CA GLN A 6 10.68 -1.87 -12.08
C GLN A 6 9.74 -0.90 -12.82
N GLU A 7 8.78 -1.41 -13.59
CA GLU A 7 7.83 -0.56 -14.31
C GLU A 7 6.97 0.27 -13.35
N ARG A 8 6.53 -0.32 -12.22
CA ARG A 8 5.80 0.43 -11.18
C ARG A 8 6.63 1.61 -10.64
N VAL A 9 7.90 1.38 -10.36
CA VAL A 9 8.83 2.44 -9.91
C VAL A 9 9.02 3.48 -11.01
N ASN A 10 9.24 3.06 -12.25
CA ASN A 10 9.44 3.97 -13.38
C ASN A 10 8.21 4.85 -13.64
N THR A 11 7.01 4.29 -13.54
CA THR A 11 5.76 5.04 -13.66
C THR A 11 5.62 6.06 -12.54
N PHE A 12 5.88 5.66 -11.29
CA PHE A 12 5.82 6.57 -10.15
C PHE A 12 6.83 7.72 -10.26
N ASN A 13 8.08 7.42 -10.63
CA ASN A 13 9.12 8.42 -10.80
C ASN A 13 8.81 9.44 -11.92
N ARG A 14 7.98 9.06 -12.90
CA ARG A 14 7.53 9.95 -14.00
C ARG A 14 6.36 10.85 -13.59
N LEU A 15 5.74 10.63 -12.44
CA LEU A 15 4.63 11.46 -11.98
C LEU A 15 5.10 12.89 -11.66
N PRO A 16 4.34 13.92 -12.07
CA PRO A 16 4.57 15.28 -11.62
C PRO A 16 4.51 15.37 -10.09
N ARG A 17 5.27 16.30 -9.52
CA ARG A 17 5.41 16.49 -8.07
C ARG A 17 5.23 17.96 -7.70
N PRO A 18 4.01 18.52 -7.80
CA PRO A 18 3.78 19.89 -7.37
C PRO A 18 3.91 19.95 -5.84
N ALA A 19 4.48 21.04 -5.33
CA ALA A 19 4.60 21.26 -3.89
C ALA A 19 3.24 21.56 -3.23
N PHE A 20 2.30 22.07 -4.01
CA PHE A 20 0.95 22.46 -3.58
C PHE A 20 -0.09 21.98 -4.60
N ASP A 21 -1.31 21.72 -4.17
CA ASP A 21 -2.44 21.48 -5.06
C ASP A 21 -3.01 22.78 -5.64
N ASP A 22 -4.05 22.68 -6.48
CA ASP A 22 -4.70 23.82 -7.14
C ASP A 22 -5.35 24.81 -6.16
N LEU A 23 -5.61 24.37 -4.91
CA LEU A 23 -6.16 25.20 -3.83
C LEU A 23 -5.05 25.82 -2.96
N GLY A 24 -3.78 25.54 -3.26
CA GLY A 24 -2.63 25.99 -2.50
C GLY A 24 -2.34 25.19 -1.23
N CYS A 25 -2.98 24.02 -1.04
CA CYS A 25 -2.69 23.15 0.09
C CYS A 25 -1.39 22.37 -0.16
N PRO A 26 -0.52 22.20 0.84
CA PRO A 26 0.71 21.43 0.68
C PRO A 26 0.45 19.98 0.28
N ASN A 27 1.31 19.48 -0.61
CA ASN A 27 1.31 18.09 -1.07
C ASN A 27 2.07 17.17 -0.11
N HIS A 28 1.62 17.10 1.14
CA HIS A 28 2.21 16.22 2.14
C HIS A 28 1.27 15.06 2.42
N TYR A 29 1.80 13.84 2.46
CA TYR A 29 1.04 12.66 2.84
C TYR A 29 1.66 11.96 4.05
N HIS A 30 0.86 11.74 5.08
CA HIS A 30 1.18 10.78 6.10
C HIS A 30 0.75 9.37 5.65
N PHE A 31 1.51 8.34 6.00
CA PHE A 31 1.04 6.97 5.95
C PHE A 31 1.26 6.23 7.28
N SER A 32 0.28 5.41 7.66
CA SER A 32 0.36 4.51 8.81
C SER A 32 -0.15 3.12 8.47
N VAL A 33 0.27 2.13 9.26
CA VAL A 33 -0.28 0.78 9.20
C VAL A 33 -1.41 0.68 10.21
N GLN A 34 -2.59 0.32 9.75
CA GLN A 34 -3.79 0.27 10.56
C GLN A 34 -4.44 -1.12 10.48
N SER A 35 -4.80 -1.69 11.62
CA SER A 35 -5.50 -2.96 11.70
C SER A 35 -6.92 -2.81 11.18
N LEU A 36 -7.35 -3.63 10.22
CA LEU A 36 -8.70 -3.52 9.69
C LEU A 36 -9.73 -4.05 10.72
N PRO A 37 -10.82 -3.31 10.99
CA PRO A 37 -11.85 -3.74 11.92
C PRO A 37 -12.70 -4.85 11.32
N PHE A 38 -13.03 -5.86 12.12
CA PHE A 38 -13.95 -6.97 11.77
C PHE A 38 -13.55 -7.83 10.57
N VAL A 39 -12.42 -7.53 9.93
CA VAL A 39 -11.82 -8.32 8.86
C VAL A 39 -10.35 -8.53 9.18
N PRO A 40 -9.78 -9.72 8.92
CA PRO A 40 -8.39 -9.94 9.26
C PRO A 40 -7.44 -9.11 8.36
N GLY A 41 -6.25 -8.84 8.89
CA GLY A 41 -5.19 -8.12 8.19
C GLY A 41 -5.13 -6.62 8.48
N ASP A 42 -4.08 -6.02 7.98
CA ASP A 42 -3.75 -4.61 8.13
C ASP A 42 -3.79 -3.93 6.75
N ALA A 43 -4.03 -2.62 6.76
CA ALA A 43 -3.98 -1.75 5.60
C ALA A 43 -2.96 -0.63 5.83
N VAL A 44 -2.44 -0.11 4.72
CA VAL A 44 -1.72 1.17 4.71
C VAL A 44 -2.74 2.26 4.51
N PHE A 45 -2.96 3.07 5.54
CA PHE A 45 -3.78 4.26 5.51
C PHE A 45 -2.90 5.45 5.12
N MET A 46 -3.30 6.19 4.10
CA MET A 46 -2.65 7.43 3.68
C MET A 46 -3.60 8.59 3.91
N LEU A 47 -3.09 9.70 4.44
CA LEU A 47 -3.85 10.92 4.68
C LEU A 47 -2.99 12.13 4.30
N ASN A 48 -3.54 13.07 3.55
CA ASN A 48 -3.01 14.42 3.51
C ASN A 48 -3.63 15.21 4.68
N PRO A 49 -2.85 15.58 5.70
CA PRO A 49 -3.37 16.21 6.90
C PRO A 49 -3.96 17.61 6.64
N ILE A 50 -3.61 18.26 5.53
CA ILE A 50 -4.00 19.64 5.25
C ILE A 50 -5.31 19.72 4.48
N ASN A 51 -5.45 18.94 3.41
CA ASN A 51 -6.67 18.94 2.60
C ASN A 51 -7.64 17.80 2.97
N GLY A 52 -7.23 16.89 3.87
CA GLY A 52 -8.07 15.81 4.38
C GLY A 52 -8.29 14.67 3.39
N HIS A 53 -7.51 14.61 2.29
CA HIS A 53 -7.58 13.51 1.34
C HIS A 53 -7.05 12.22 1.96
N GLU A 54 -7.84 11.15 1.94
CA GLU A 54 -7.50 9.87 2.57
C GLU A 54 -7.65 8.69 1.61
N HIS A 55 -6.83 7.65 1.79
CA HIS A 55 -6.87 6.43 1.01
C HIS A 55 -6.40 5.21 1.80
N THR A 56 -6.90 4.03 1.45
CA THR A 56 -6.44 2.75 2.01
C THR A 56 -6.00 1.78 0.93
N GLU A 57 -4.86 1.14 1.13
CA GLU A 57 -4.44 -0.01 0.33
C GLU A 57 -4.01 -1.19 1.18
N GLY A 58 -4.12 -2.38 0.61
CA GLY A 58 -3.65 -3.62 1.21
C GLY A 58 -4.70 -4.32 2.05
N ARG A 59 -4.35 -5.55 2.45
CA ARG A 59 -5.16 -6.45 3.27
C ARG A 59 -4.32 -7.64 3.75
N THR A 60 -3.23 -7.36 4.46
CA THR A 60 -2.28 -8.39 4.89
C THR A 60 -1.70 -8.09 6.26
N ARG A 61 -1.05 -9.06 6.88
CA ARG A 61 -0.32 -8.83 8.12
C ARG A 61 0.93 -7.99 7.85
N ILE A 62 0.91 -6.74 8.26
CA ILE A 62 2.00 -5.77 8.16
C ILE A 62 2.49 -5.41 9.58
N ALA A 63 1.58 -5.05 10.49
CA ALA A 63 1.93 -4.47 11.79
C ALA A 63 2.80 -5.40 12.66
N SER A 64 2.62 -6.72 12.53
CA SER A 64 3.39 -7.72 13.27
C SER A 64 4.76 -8.04 12.69
N LEU A 65 5.08 -7.53 11.50
CA LEU A 65 6.35 -7.79 10.83
C LEU A 65 7.46 -6.85 11.31
N PRO A 66 8.74 -7.26 11.23
CA PRO A 66 9.87 -6.35 11.42
C PRO A 66 9.85 -5.18 10.40
N PRO A 67 10.38 -3.99 10.73
CA PRO A 67 10.30 -2.80 9.87
C PRO A 67 10.82 -2.99 8.44
N ASP A 68 11.88 -3.78 8.23
CA ASP A 68 12.40 -4.05 6.88
C ASP A 68 11.41 -4.87 6.02
N GLN A 69 10.62 -5.73 6.67
CA GLN A 69 9.57 -6.51 6.02
C GLN A 69 8.29 -5.70 5.82
N GLN A 70 7.95 -4.83 6.78
CA GLN A 70 6.88 -3.84 6.59
C GLN A 70 7.17 -2.97 5.36
N ALA A 71 8.37 -2.41 5.26
CA ALA A 71 8.79 -1.58 4.13
C ALA A 71 8.72 -2.32 2.79
N LYS A 72 9.02 -3.63 2.76
CA LYS A 72 8.87 -4.46 1.55
C LYS A 72 7.42 -4.52 1.04
N ILE A 73 6.44 -4.40 1.92
CA ILE A 73 5.00 -4.43 1.59
C ILE A 73 4.48 -3.00 1.36
N ILE A 74 4.76 -2.07 2.28
CA ILE A 74 4.28 -0.70 2.27
C ILE A 74 4.70 0.03 0.99
N VAL A 75 5.98 -0.02 0.61
CA VAL A 75 6.47 0.75 -0.54
C VAL A 75 5.73 0.41 -1.83
N PRO A 76 5.60 -0.88 -2.25
CA PRO A 76 4.79 -1.22 -3.41
C PRO A 76 3.34 -0.75 -3.35
N LEU A 77 2.72 -0.66 -2.16
CA LEU A 77 1.37 -0.14 -1.98
C LEU A 77 1.35 1.37 -2.20
N LEU A 78 2.23 2.13 -1.54
CA LEU A 78 2.36 3.58 -1.75
C LEU A 78 2.51 3.92 -3.24
N LEU A 79 3.46 3.27 -3.93
CA LEU A 79 3.67 3.52 -5.36
C LEU A 79 2.44 3.15 -6.21
N TYR A 80 1.73 2.09 -5.84
CA TYR A 80 0.53 1.66 -6.54
C TYR A 80 -0.60 2.70 -6.39
N SER A 81 -0.82 3.23 -5.19
CA SER A 81 -1.91 4.18 -4.92
C SER A 81 -1.79 5.44 -5.79
N PHE A 82 -0.61 6.05 -5.82
CA PHE A 82 -0.36 7.24 -6.63
C PHE A 82 -0.35 6.95 -8.14
N ASN A 83 0.15 5.78 -8.57
CA ASN A 83 0.11 5.40 -9.98
C ASN A 83 -1.32 5.20 -10.51
N ASN A 84 -2.21 4.66 -9.68
CA ASN A 84 -3.60 4.39 -10.03
C ASN A 84 -4.55 5.48 -9.56
N ARG A 85 -4.02 6.67 -9.20
CA ARG A 85 -4.80 7.90 -8.90
C ARG A 85 -5.77 7.78 -7.73
N PHE A 86 -5.67 6.71 -6.93
CA PHE A 86 -6.74 6.38 -6.00
C PHE A 86 -8.10 6.20 -6.72
N ASP A 87 -8.11 5.82 -8.00
CA ASP A 87 -9.34 5.70 -8.81
C ASP A 87 -10.00 4.31 -8.66
N ASN A 88 -9.69 3.55 -7.61
CA ASN A 88 -10.27 2.22 -7.50
C ASN A 88 -11.76 2.37 -7.11
N PRO A 89 -12.70 1.71 -7.83
CA PRO A 89 -14.13 1.81 -7.52
C PRO A 89 -14.44 1.06 -6.22
N GLY A 90 -14.12 1.68 -5.08
CA GLY A 90 -14.48 1.21 -3.75
C GLY A 90 -15.74 1.91 -3.22
N PHE A 91 -16.39 1.28 -2.22
CA PHE A 91 -17.58 1.81 -1.56
C PHE A 91 -17.33 3.11 -0.76
N ILE A 92 -16.08 3.40 -0.41
CA ILE A 92 -15.65 4.66 0.19
C ILE A 92 -15.23 5.57 -0.96
N HIS A 93 -15.82 6.76 -1.04
CA HIS A 93 -15.57 7.76 -2.09
C HIS A 93 -14.07 8.07 -2.17
N GLN A 94 -13.38 7.49 -3.15
CA GLN A 94 -12.05 7.94 -3.55
C GLN A 94 -12.26 9.11 -4.53
N MET A 95 -11.43 10.16 -4.43
CA MET A 95 -11.75 11.51 -4.91
C MET A 95 -12.10 11.65 -6.41
N HIS A 96 -12.75 12.80 -6.67
CA HIS A 96 -13.19 13.43 -7.92
C HIS A 96 -12.35 13.11 -9.18
N GLU A 97 -13.04 12.79 -10.29
CA GLU A 97 -12.53 12.48 -11.65
C GLU A 97 -11.52 13.50 -12.27
N SER A 98 -11.20 14.61 -11.57
CA SER A 98 -10.47 15.75 -12.12
C SER A 98 -9.03 15.91 -11.65
N MET A 99 -8.48 15.07 -10.77
CA MET A 99 -7.07 15.20 -10.36
C MET A 99 -6.12 14.49 -11.31
N HIS A 100 -5.14 15.23 -11.83
CA HIS A 100 -4.05 14.65 -12.63
C HIS A 100 -3.17 13.77 -11.73
N PRO A 101 -2.68 12.60 -12.20
CA PRO A 101 -1.81 11.73 -11.39
C PRO A 101 -0.54 12.48 -11.00
N TRP A 102 -0.27 12.56 -9.71
CA TRP A 102 0.83 13.30 -9.10
C TRP A 102 1.40 12.45 -7.97
N ALA A 103 2.70 12.52 -7.78
CA ALA A 103 3.35 11.90 -6.64
C ALA A 103 3.46 12.94 -5.51
N PRO A 104 3.55 12.48 -4.24
CA PRO A 104 3.58 13.39 -3.11
C PRO A 104 4.81 14.28 -3.17
N TRP A 105 4.74 15.47 -2.58
CA TRP A 105 5.93 16.32 -2.42
C TRP A 105 6.83 15.75 -1.33
N SER A 106 6.21 15.35 -0.23
CA SER A 106 6.86 14.73 0.93
C SER A 106 5.90 13.74 1.56
N TRP A 107 6.44 12.76 2.29
CA TRP A 107 5.64 11.90 3.13
C TRP A 107 6.26 11.63 4.49
N SER A 108 5.41 11.32 5.46
CA SER A 108 5.80 11.01 6.82
C SER A 108 5.09 9.75 7.34
N THR A 109 5.62 9.19 8.43
CA THR A 109 4.98 8.11 9.18
C THR A 109 5.14 8.33 10.69
N THR A 110 4.55 7.48 11.51
CA THR A 110 4.53 7.64 12.98
C THR A 110 5.81 7.14 13.66
N ASP A 111 6.41 6.07 13.13
CA ASP A 111 7.53 5.39 13.78
C ASP A 111 8.87 5.72 13.09
N PRO A 112 9.89 6.20 13.82
CA PRO A 112 11.19 6.54 13.24
C PRO A 112 11.91 5.34 12.62
N VAL A 113 11.76 4.13 13.20
CA VAL A 113 12.42 2.93 12.68
C VAL A 113 11.77 2.49 11.36
N LEU A 114 10.45 2.62 11.27
CA LEU A 114 9.68 2.39 10.05
C LEU A 114 10.01 3.45 9.00
N ALA A 115 10.13 4.72 9.37
CA ALA A 115 10.55 5.80 8.48
C ALA A 115 11.90 5.48 7.84
N ASP A 116 12.89 5.06 8.64
CA ASP A 116 14.20 4.63 8.15
C ASP A 116 14.12 3.40 7.23
N ALA A 117 13.33 2.39 7.60
CA ALA A 117 13.18 1.18 6.81
C ALA A 117 12.51 1.44 5.45
N VAL A 118 11.47 2.27 5.42
CA VAL A 118 10.77 2.69 4.19
C VAL A 118 11.70 3.55 3.34
N SER A 119 12.41 4.51 3.94
CA SER A 119 13.43 5.34 3.28
C SER A 119 14.51 4.49 2.59
N ALA A 120 15.07 3.52 3.32
CA ALA A 120 16.06 2.59 2.78
C ALA A 120 15.50 1.75 1.63
N ARG A 121 14.25 1.29 1.75
CA ARG A 121 13.58 0.49 0.71
C ARG A 121 13.30 1.30 -0.54
N LEU A 122 12.80 2.53 -0.43
CA LEU A 122 12.53 3.44 -1.55
C LEU A 122 13.82 3.66 -2.36
N ARG A 123 14.92 3.97 -1.66
CA ARG A 123 16.24 4.15 -2.28
C ARG A 123 16.72 2.87 -2.96
N ALA A 124 16.59 1.73 -2.29
CA ALA A 124 17.05 0.44 -2.81
C ALA A 124 16.33 0.00 -4.10
N ILE A 125 15.07 0.40 -4.30
CA ILE A 125 14.31 0.07 -5.52
C ILE A 125 14.38 1.15 -6.61
N GLY A 126 15.11 2.26 -6.36
CA GLY A 126 15.33 3.33 -7.32
C GLY A 126 14.20 4.35 -7.41
N VAL A 127 13.48 4.61 -6.32
CA VAL A 127 12.61 5.80 -6.23
C VAL A 127 13.49 7.06 -6.20
N ARG A 128 13.00 8.16 -6.79
CA ARG A 128 13.68 9.46 -6.81
C ARG A 128 14.09 9.92 -5.40
N GLU A 129 15.31 10.47 -5.27
CA GLU A 129 15.99 10.67 -3.98
C GLU A 129 15.22 11.61 -3.06
N GLU A 130 14.54 12.62 -3.59
CA GLU A 130 13.74 13.56 -2.80
C GLU A 130 12.54 12.91 -2.09
N LEU A 131 12.12 11.72 -2.52
CA LEU A 131 11.07 10.93 -1.86
C LEU A 131 11.62 9.83 -0.98
N CYS A 132 12.93 9.57 -1.03
CA CYS A 132 13.57 8.57 -0.17
C CYS A 132 13.77 9.07 1.26
N GLN A 133 13.44 10.32 1.57
CA GLN A 133 13.43 10.87 2.92
C GLN A 133 12.00 10.83 3.48
N VAL A 134 11.69 9.78 4.23
CA VAL A 134 10.45 9.68 4.99
C VAL A 134 10.64 10.39 6.33
N GLU A 135 9.76 11.34 6.63
CA GLU A 135 9.79 12.09 7.87
C GLU A 135 8.99 11.39 8.97
N VAL A 136 9.17 11.84 10.22
CA VAL A 136 8.32 11.43 11.35
C VAL A 136 7.33 12.55 11.62
N SER A 137 6.04 12.21 11.67
CA SER A 137 4.99 13.19 11.95
C SER A 137 5.07 13.71 13.37
N ASP A 138 4.68 14.97 13.56
CA ASP A 138 4.49 15.56 14.89
C ASP A 138 3.24 14.95 15.58
N PRO A 139 3.15 15.00 16.91
CA PRO A 139 2.05 14.41 17.66
C PRO A 139 0.65 14.92 17.26
N ASP A 140 0.50 16.21 16.96
CA ASP A 140 -0.82 16.78 16.59
C ASP A 140 -1.31 16.20 15.26
N THR A 141 -0.39 16.02 14.31
CA THR A 141 -0.67 15.31 13.05
C THR A 141 -1.11 13.87 13.33
N VAL A 142 -0.41 13.15 14.22
CA VAL A 142 -0.74 11.76 14.59
C VAL A 142 -2.13 11.66 15.20
N ASP A 143 -2.48 12.53 16.14
CA ASP A 143 -3.81 12.55 16.78
C ASP A 143 -4.91 12.73 15.72
N MET A 144 -4.73 13.65 14.77
CA MET A 144 -5.69 13.85 13.68
C MET A 144 -5.84 12.61 12.78
N ILE A 145 -4.74 11.87 12.53
CA ILE A 145 -4.78 10.64 11.74
C ILE A 145 -5.57 9.55 12.47
N GLU A 146 -5.37 9.40 13.77
CA GLU A 146 -6.11 8.45 14.60
C GLU A 146 -7.61 8.79 14.65
N GLU A 147 -7.96 10.07 14.74
CA GLU A 147 -9.35 10.54 14.66
C GLU A 147 -9.97 10.20 13.30
N ARG A 148 -9.26 10.48 12.19
CA ARG A 148 -9.72 10.15 10.83
C ARG A 148 -9.88 8.65 10.62
N TRP A 149 -8.90 7.87 11.05
CA TRP A 149 -8.97 6.42 11.02
C TRP A 149 -10.17 5.89 11.79
N THR A 150 -10.44 6.43 12.99
CA THR A 150 -11.60 6.04 13.81
C THR A 150 -12.93 6.30 13.08
N VAL A 151 -13.04 7.38 12.33
CA VAL A 151 -14.23 7.66 11.50
C VAL A 151 -14.36 6.62 10.38
N MET A 152 -13.26 6.35 9.66
CA MET A 152 -13.24 5.36 8.59
C MET A 152 -13.57 3.95 9.11
N GLU A 153 -13.03 3.57 10.27
CA GLU A 153 -13.28 2.31 10.96
C GLU A 153 -14.78 2.11 11.22
N ARG A 154 -15.45 3.16 11.73
CA ARG A 154 -16.91 3.13 11.98
C ARG A 154 -17.72 2.99 10.69
N GLN A 155 -17.31 3.68 9.63
CA GLN A 155 -17.97 3.57 8.31
C GLN A 155 -17.83 2.16 7.74
N LEU A 156 -16.62 1.60 7.80
CA LEU A 156 -16.34 0.24 7.37
C LEU A 156 -17.15 -0.77 8.17
N ALA A 157 -17.18 -0.65 9.50
CA ALA A 157 -17.99 -1.49 10.38
C ALA A 157 -19.48 -1.46 10.04
N ALA A 158 -20.01 -0.29 9.68
CA ALA A 158 -21.40 -0.13 9.27
C ALA A 158 -21.68 -0.72 7.89
N ALA A 159 -20.71 -0.75 6.98
CA ALA A 159 -20.86 -1.28 5.63
C ALA A 159 -20.80 -2.82 5.55
N ILE A 160 -19.99 -3.47 6.39
CA ILE A 160 -19.75 -4.92 6.36
C ILE A 160 -21.02 -5.78 6.30
N PRO A 161 -22.08 -5.52 7.10
CA PRO A 161 -23.31 -6.32 7.04
C PRO A 161 -24.05 -6.26 5.70
N PHE A 162 -23.86 -5.19 4.93
CA PHE A 162 -24.52 -5.00 3.64
C PHE A 162 -23.74 -5.62 2.48
N PHE A 163 -22.42 -5.82 2.64
CA PHE A 163 -21.52 -6.31 1.60
C PHE A 163 -20.58 -7.42 2.10
N PRO A 164 -21.10 -8.50 2.70
CA PRO A 164 -20.27 -9.51 3.38
C PRO A 164 -19.28 -10.22 2.43
N ASP A 165 -19.65 -10.43 1.17
CA ASP A 165 -18.81 -11.13 0.19
C ASP A 165 -17.59 -10.32 -0.24
N ASP A 166 -17.74 -8.99 -0.34
CA ASP A 166 -16.64 -8.07 -0.69
C ASP A 166 -15.57 -8.08 0.41
N PHE A 167 -15.99 -8.30 1.66
CA PHE A 167 -15.11 -8.44 2.81
C PHE A 167 -14.68 -9.89 3.11
N ALA A 168 -15.21 -10.90 2.41
CA ALA A 168 -14.78 -12.29 2.58
C ALA A 168 -13.50 -12.63 1.78
N GLY A 169 -13.10 -11.77 0.83
CA GLY A 169 -11.98 -12.01 -0.10
C GLY A 169 -10.57 -12.02 0.51
N HIS A 170 -9.89 -13.17 0.39
CA HIS A 170 -8.43 -13.35 0.34
C HIS A 170 -7.54 -12.50 1.26
N VAL A 171 -7.93 -12.44 2.52
CA VAL A 171 -7.07 -12.00 3.60
C VAL A 171 -5.83 -12.90 3.70
N ASP A 172 -4.66 -12.31 3.99
CA ASP A 172 -3.34 -12.94 4.13
C ASP A 172 -2.54 -13.24 2.86
N LYS A 173 -2.94 -12.74 1.69
CA LYS A 173 -2.22 -13.03 0.44
C LYS A 173 -1.46 -11.83 -0.05
N SER A 174 -0.14 -11.86 0.15
CA SER A 174 0.80 -10.93 -0.46
C SER A 174 1.57 -11.59 -1.59
N CYS A 175 2.03 -10.80 -2.54
CA CYS A 175 2.95 -11.29 -3.55
C CYS A 175 4.26 -11.74 -2.89
N ASN A 176 4.58 -13.03 -2.95
CA ASN A 176 5.78 -13.61 -2.34
C ASN A 176 7.08 -12.97 -2.82
N SER A 177 7.10 -12.38 -4.02
CA SER A 177 8.27 -11.69 -4.57
C SER A 177 8.41 -10.25 -4.09
N CYS A 178 7.29 -9.52 -4.04
CA CYS A 178 7.33 -8.06 -3.90
C CYS A 178 6.57 -7.50 -2.71
N GLY A 179 5.86 -8.31 -1.94
CA GLY A 179 5.02 -7.88 -0.83
C GLY A 179 3.69 -7.25 -1.24
N PHE A 180 3.49 -6.91 -2.51
CA PHE A 180 2.26 -6.24 -2.96
C PHE A 180 1.01 -7.05 -2.62
N THR A 181 0.07 -6.36 -1.98
CA THR A 181 -1.24 -6.86 -1.57
C THR A 181 -2.29 -6.00 -2.23
N PRO A 182 -2.97 -6.53 -3.25
CA PRO A 182 -4.02 -5.76 -3.90
C PRO A 182 -5.14 -5.40 -2.93
N SER A 183 -5.84 -4.29 -3.22
CA SER A 183 -7.17 -4.01 -2.70
C SER A 183 -8.17 -5.11 -3.12
N LEU A 184 -9.35 -5.13 -2.49
CA LEU A 184 -10.36 -6.20 -2.56
C LEU A 184 -10.63 -6.74 -3.98
N ASP A 185 -10.57 -5.86 -4.98
CA ASP A 185 -10.97 -6.18 -6.36
C ASP A 185 -9.85 -6.76 -7.23
N VAL A 186 -8.60 -6.72 -6.78
CA VAL A 186 -7.47 -7.22 -7.57
C VAL A 186 -7.01 -8.58 -7.03
N SER A 187 -7.12 -9.64 -7.83
CA SER A 187 -6.74 -10.99 -7.41
C SER A 187 -5.27 -11.31 -7.71
N LEU A 188 -4.55 -11.85 -6.73
CA LEU A 188 -3.21 -12.40 -6.95
C LEU A 188 -3.26 -13.75 -7.69
N MET A 189 -2.32 -13.95 -8.60
CA MET A 189 -2.08 -15.25 -9.23
C MET A 189 -1.51 -16.23 -8.20
N ARG A 190 -1.87 -17.51 -8.31
CA ARG A 190 -1.30 -18.59 -7.49
C ARG A 190 -0.27 -19.39 -8.26
N CYS A 191 0.74 -19.90 -7.57
CA CYS A 191 1.60 -20.94 -8.10
C CYS A 191 0.73 -22.13 -8.56
N SER A 192 0.78 -22.47 -9.84
CA SER A 192 -0.02 -23.57 -10.40
C SER A 192 0.33 -24.93 -9.82
N ARG A 193 1.54 -25.07 -9.26
CA ARG A 193 2.01 -26.28 -8.59
C ARG A 193 1.49 -26.36 -7.15
N CYS A 194 2.06 -25.61 -6.21
CA CYS A 194 1.70 -25.76 -4.80
C CYS A 194 0.38 -25.09 -4.41
N LYS A 195 -0.13 -24.12 -5.19
CA LYS A 195 -1.28 -23.25 -4.87
C LYS A 195 -1.16 -22.44 -3.56
N GLN A 196 0.02 -22.46 -2.92
CA GLN A 196 0.29 -21.82 -1.63
C GLN A 196 1.05 -20.48 -1.76
N ALA A 197 1.81 -20.27 -2.84
CA ALA A 197 2.49 -19.01 -3.12
C ALA A 197 1.66 -18.13 -4.07
N TYR A 198 1.71 -16.81 -3.84
CA TYR A 198 0.91 -15.80 -4.54
C TYR A 198 1.79 -14.77 -5.22
N TYR A 199 1.34 -14.25 -6.37
CA TYR A 199 2.11 -13.33 -7.20
C TYR A 199 1.21 -12.30 -7.87
N CYS A 200 1.65 -11.04 -7.89
CA CYS A 200 0.94 -9.96 -8.57
C CYS A 200 1.18 -9.93 -10.08
N SER A 201 2.16 -10.70 -10.57
CA SER A 201 2.45 -10.86 -11.99
C SER A 201 3.25 -12.13 -12.24
N LYS A 202 3.29 -12.57 -13.49
CA LYS A 202 4.14 -13.69 -13.93
C LYS A 202 5.63 -13.40 -13.70
N ASP A 203 6.06 -12.14 -13.84
CA ASP A 203 7.45 -11.76 -13.60
C ASP A 203 7.84 -11.91 -12.13
N CYS A 204 6.94 -11.52 -11.21
CA CYS A 204 7.12 -11.75 -9.78
C CYS A 204 7.20 -13.24 -9.45
N GLN A 205 6.38 -14.08 -10.10
CA GLN A 205 6.50 -15.53 -9.96
C GLN A 205 7.85 -16.05 -10.44
N MET A 206 8.32 -15.62 -11.61
CA MET A 206 9.61 -16.06 -12.16
C MET A 206 10.79 -15.63 -11.32
N GLU A 207 10.73 -14.43 -10.73
CA GLU A 207 11.76 -13.92 -9.83
C GLU A 207 11.83 -14.76 -8.54
N ASP A 208 10.70 -14.99 -7.89
CA ASP A 208 10.62 -15.83 -6.69
C ASP A 208 10.89 -17.31 -6.99
N TRP A 209 10.62 -17.81 -8.20
CA TRP A 209 10.87 -19.20 -8.58
C TRP A 209 12.32 -19.63 -8.37
N LYS A 210 13.29 -18.70 -8.45
CA LYS A 210 14.71 -18.95 -8.16
C LYS A 210 14.93 -19.57 -6.77
N THR A 211 14.12 -19.15 -5.79
CA THR A 211 14.14 -19.61 -4.39
C THR A 211 13.00 -20.58 -4.09
N HIS A 212 11.77 -20.24 -4.47
CA HIS A 212 10.55 -20.99 -4.16
C HIS A 212 10.59 -22.44 -4.67
N LYS A 213 11.20 -22.70 -5.84
CA LYS A 213 11.25 -24.04 -6.45
C LYS A 213 11.82 -25.13 -5.54
N LYS A 214 12.69 -24.76 -4.59
CA LYS A 214 13.33 -25.70 -3.65
C LYS A 214 12.33 -26.29 -2.65
N ASN A 215 11.31 -25.51 -2.30
CA ASN A 215 10.32 -25.85 -1.27
C ASN A 215 8.89 -25.81 -1.85
N CYS A 216 8.73 -26.00 -3.16
CA CYS A 216 7.42 -25.97 -3.83
C CYS A 216 6.83 -27.38 -3.87
N PRO A 217 5.91 -27.73 -2.94
CA PRO A 217 5.28 -29.05 -2.95
C PRO A 217 4.33 -29.19 -4.14
N TRP A 218 4.05 -30.42 -4.55
CA TRP A 218 2.88 -30.70 -5.37
C TRP A 218 1.61 -30.45 -4.55
N PRO A 219 0.48 -30.05 -5.16
CA PRO A 219 -0.74 -29.84 -4.41
C PRO A 219 -1.19 -31.22 -3.88
N ASP A 220 -1.45 -31.32 -2.57
CA ASP A 220 -2.06 -32.53 -2.03
C ASP A 220 -3.41 -32.77 -2.75
N PRO A 221 -3.69 -34.01 -3.20
CA PRO A 221 -4.92 -34.35 -3.93
C PRO A 221 -6.19 -34.13 -3.11
#